data_AF-F2JT18-F1
#
_entry.id   AF-F2JT18-F1
#
_cell.length_a   1.000
_cell.length_b   1.000
_cell.length_c   1.000
_cell.angle_alpha   90.00
_cell.angle_beta   90.00
_cell.angle_gamma   90.00
#
_symmetry.space_group_name_H-M   'P 1'
#
loop_
_entity.id
_entity.type
_entity.pdbx_description
1 polymer ?
#
loop_
_entity_poly.entity_id
_entity_poly.type
_entity_poly.pdbx_seq_one_letter_code
_entity_poly.pdbx_strand_id
1 'polypeptide(L)' 'MYRTRIEWKGWIFEIPDIEQRFGKTRVEVHKDDIEEVFYIEEQYLSEPICDELYEKYLYVYEG' A
#
# COMPACT_ATOMS: atom_id res chain seq x y z
N MET A 1 -6.00 -11.18 9.17
CA MET A 1 -5.50 -11.84 7.95
C MET A 1 -5.51 -10.79 6.84
N TYR A 2 -4.52 -10.83 5.95
CA TYR A 2 -4.41 -9.90 4.82
C TYR A 2 -4.84 -10.60 3.54
N ARG A 3 -5.56 -9.89 2.67
CA ARG A 3 -5.99 -10.39 1.36
C ARG A 3 -4.83 -10.46 0.39
N THR A 4 -3.94 -9.48 0.44
CA THR A 4 -2.71 -9.44 -0.36
C THR A 4 -1.63 -8.70 0.43
N ARG A 5 -0.40 -9.18 0.33
CA ARG A 5 0.79 -8.56 0.89
C ARG A 5 1.92 -8.62 -0.13
N ILE A 6 2.60 -7.51 -0.36
CA ILE A 6 3.77 -7.42 -1.26
C ILE A 6 4.84 -6.58 -0.57
N GLU A 7 6.09 -7.03 -0.62
CA GLU A 7 7.25 -6.22 -0.27
C GLU A 7 7.82 -5.62 -1.56
N TRP A 8 8.00 -4.30 -1.59
CA TRP A 8 8.46 -3.58 -2.77
C TRP A 8 9.34 -2.39 -2.37
N LYS A 9 10.57 -2.33 -2.91
CA LYS A 9 11.57 -1.28 -2.61
C LYS A 9 11.79 -1.04 -1.10
N GLY A 10 11.72 -2.10 -0.30
CA GLY A 10 11.88 -2.04 1.16
C GLY A 10 10.63 -1.57 1.94
N TRP A 11 9.52 -1.33 1.25
CA TRP A 11 8.21 -1.05 1.85
C TRP A 11 7.34 -2.31 1.83
N ILE A 12 6.53 -2.48 2.87
CA ILE A 12 5.56 -3.56 2.98
C ILE A 12 4.18 -2.97 2.69
N PHE A 13 3.53 -3.45 1.64
CA PHE A 13 2.17 -3.08 1.24
C PHE A 13 1.21 -4.20 1.61
N GLU A 14 0.13 -3.87 2.31
CA GLU A 14 -0.85 -4.84 2.80
C GLU A 14 -2.29 -4.35 2.53
N ILE A 15 -3.13 -5.24 2.01
CA ILE A 15 -4.58 -5.06 1.96
C ILE A 15 -5.18 -5.92 3.07
N PRO A 16 -5.75 -5.34 4.15
CA PRO A 16 -6.45 -6.09 5.18
C PRO A 16 -7.74 -6.72 4.62
N ASP A 17 -8.17 -7.86 5.18
CA ASP A 17 -9.27 -8.66 4.63
C ASP A 17 -10.62 -7.92 4.50
N ILE A 18 -10.90 -6.94 5.38
CA ILE A 18 -12.21 -6.29 5.48
C ILE A 18 -12.05 -4.79 5.75
N GLU A 19 -11.50 -4.02 4.80
CA GLU A 19 -11.67 -2.55 4.82
C GLU A 19 -11.81 -1.97 3.41
N GLN A 20 -13.06 -1.95 2.92
CA GLN A 20 -13.45 -1.10 1.80
C GLN A 20 -14.22 0.10 2.32
N ARG A 21 -13.80 1.30 1.91
CA ARG A 21 -14.46 2.56 2.26
C ARG A 21 -14.87 3.28 0.98
N PHE A 22 -16.18 3.54 0.82
CA PHE A 22 -16.74 4.18 -0.37
C PHE A 22 -16.37 3.46 -1.70
N GLY A 23 -16.26 2.13 -1.69
CA GLY A 23 -15.88 1.34 -2.86
C GLY A 23 -14.37 1.29 -3.16
N LYS A 24 -13.54 1.97 -2.35
CA LYS A 24 -12.08 1.90 -2.43
C LYS A 24 -11.51 0.93 -1.42
N THR A 25 -10.47 0.22 -1.80
CA THR A 25 -9.74 -0.72 -0.95
C THR A 25 -8.67 0.01 -0.16
N ARG A 26 -8.63 -0.21 1.16
CA ARG A 26 -7.56 0.30 2.00
C ARG A 26 -6.26 -0.47 1.75
N VAL A 27 -5.17 0.26 1.60
CA VAL A 27 -3.81 -0.28 1.57
C VAL A 27 -3.05 0.33 2.74
N GLU A 28 -2.52 -0.50 3.61
CA GLU A 28 -1.60 -0.10 4.66
C GLU A 28 -0.17 -0.30 4.15
N VAL A 29 0.69 0.68 4.37
CA VAL A 29 2.07 0.68 3.86
C VAL A 29 3.02 1.02 4.97
N HIS A 30 4.02 0.17 5.20
CA HIS A 30 4.91 0.27 6.35
C HIS A 30 6.38 0.14 5.93
N LYS A 31 7.25 0.93 6.55
CA LYS A 31 8.71 0.78 6.48
C LYS A 31 9.33 1.33 7.76
N ASP A 32 10.10 0.49 8.46
CA ASP A 32 10.70 0.83 9.75
C ASP A 32 9.67 1.41 10.74
N ASP A 33 9.81 2.68 11.15
CA ASP A 33 8.88 3.39 12.04
C ASP A 33 7.81 4.22 11.28
N ILE A 34 7.75 4.10 9.95
CA ILE A 34 6.83 4.85 9.09
C ILE A 34 5.64 3.98 8.71
N GLU A 35 4.44 4.54 8.88
CA GLU A 35 3.18 3.91 8.50
C GLU A 35 2.32 4.90 7.71
N GLU A 36 1.82 4.47 6.56
CA GLU A 36 0.98 5.25 5.66
C GLU A 36 -0.27 4.45 5.26
N VAL A 37 -1.35 5.14 4.93
CA VAL A 37 -2.62 4.51 4.53
C VAL A 37 -3.14 5.15 3.25
N PHE A 38 -3.36 4.31 2.25
CA PHE A 38 -3.93 4.70 0.96
C PHE A 38 -5.30 4.05 0.72
N TYR A 39 -6.08 4.66 -0.17
CA TYR A 39 -7.35 4.11 -0.63
C TYR A 39 -7.34 4.06 -2.16
N ILE A 40 -7.25 2.85 -2.71
CA ILE A 40 -7.13 2.59 -4.15
C ILE A 40 -8.41 1.95 -4.70
N GLU A 41 -8.60 1.93 -6.02
CA GLU A 41 -9.81 1.35 -6.63
C GLU A 41 -9.67 -0.16 -6.87
N GLU A 42 -8.43 -0.65 -6.88
CA GLU A 42 -8.08 -2.04 -7.10
C GLU A 42 -8.35 -2.91 -5.86
N GLN A 43 -8.58 -4.20 -6.08
CA GLN A 43 -8.92 -5.14 -5.01
C GLN A 43 -7.74 -6.03 -4.56
N TYR A 44 -6.60 -5.91 -5.23
CA TYR A 44 -5.37 -6.67 -5.01
C TYR A 44 -4.16 -5.78 -5.26
N LEU A 45 -3.02 -6.10 -4.65
CA LEU A 45 -1.76 -5.42 -4.91
C LEU A 45 -1.04 -6.06 -6.10
N SER A 46 -0.30 -5.23 -6.84
CA SER A 46 0.61 -5.64 -7.90
C SER A 46 1.80 -4.69 -7.93
N GLU A 47 2.92 -5.10 -8.54
CA GLU A 47 4.12 -4.25 -8.65
C GLU A 47 3.80 -2.87 -9.26
N PRO A 48 3.00 -2.74 -10.35
CA PRO A 48 2.66 -1.42 -10.89
C PRO A 48 1.92 -0.50 -9.91
N ILE A 49 1.02 -1.05 -9.08
CA ILE A 49 0.31 -0.29 -8.05
C ILE A 49 1.30 0.17 -6.97
N CYS A 50 2.22 -0.71 -6.56
CA CYS A 50 3.24 -0.40 -5.57
C CYS A 50 4.20 0.68 -6.08
N ASP A 51 4.60 0.60 -7.36
CA ASP A 51 5.41 1.64 -8.02
C ASP A 51 4.69 2.98 -8.06
N GLU A 52 3.41 3.01 -8.44
CA GLU A 52 2.63 4.25 -8.47
C GLU A 52 2.53 4.90 -7.09
N LEU A 53 2.19 4.13 -6.05
CA LEU A 53 2.10 4.64 -4.68
C LEU A 53 3.46 5.12 -4.17
N TYR A 54 4.53 4.39 -4.49
CA TYR A 54 5.87 4.76 -4.11
C TYR A 54 6.31 6.08 -4.75
N GLU A 55 6.20 6.20 -6.08
CA GLU A 55 6.64 7.38 -6.83
C GLU A 55 5.81 8.63 -6.53
N LYS A 56 4.54 8.48 -6.16
CA LYS A 56 3.68 9.62 -5.83
C LYS A 56 3.82 10.07 -4.38
N TYR A 57 4.02 9.14 -3.45
CA TYR A 57 3.82 9.43 -2.03
C TYR A 57 4.97 9.00 -1.12
N LEU A 58 5.63 7.87 -1.39
CA LEU A 58 6.60 7.30 -0.44
C LEU A 58 8.05 7.67 -0.74
N TYR A 59 8.38 8.04 -1.97
CA TYR A 59 9.76 8.38 -2.37
C TYR A 59 10.37 9.52 -1.54
N VAL A 60 9.53 10.39 -0.96
CA VAL A 60 9.96 11.53 -0.13
C VAL A 60 10.62 11.09 1.18
N TYR A 61 10.35 9.87 1.64
CA TYR A 61 10.93 9.29 2.85
C TYR A 61 12.30 8.63 2.59
N GLU A 62 12.75 8.55 1.33
CA GLU A 62 14.07 8.02 0.95
C GLU A 62 15.13 9.13 0.75
N GLY A 63 14.76 10.39 1.05
CA GLY A 63 15.59 11.59 0.88
C GLY A 63 16.37 12.00 2.12
#